data_AF-A0AAU9PLU6-F1
#
_entry.id   AF-A0AAU9PLU6-F1
#
_cell.length_a   1.000
_cell.length_b   1.000
_cell.length_c   1.000
_cell.angle_alpha   90.00
_cell.angle_beta   90.00
_cell.angle_gamma   90.00
#
_symmetry.space_group_name_H-M   'P 1'
#
loop_
_entity.id
_entity.type
_entity.pdbx_description
1 polymer ?
#
loop_
_entity_poly.entity_id
_entity_poly.type
_entity_poly.pdbx_seq_one_letter_code
_entity_poly.pdbx_strand_id
1 'polypeptide(L)'
;MMHHSSSSSSSTTTDSVNGFYNFLTHSLDDLYGEKWLDEYMDESERLWEVCHVLKSCISNMENYCSMGVNMPSILENIDSNPQLAREVSRAINRCQRERVRLEEENKSLIETRIKPLMMQFDESVLIQSKFNGFNGFRGALYALKNISSLLFKIMVNGLAYCSNDSSFSSLSNMNTTCYNVNHTVSETSFMVSATRLMERVKDCGEGQNGILLYEFRNTGYAMDELQTKLDRVIGCEMGFDISERVENLKSCVGGLQYGIENMIVQLDDFFDEIVESRKKLSDLCIHTSDV
;
A
#
# COMPACT_ATOMS: atom_id res chain seq x y z
N MET A 1 53.63 -40.63 -6.95
CA MET A 1 53.06 -39.89 -5.81
C MET A 1 51.81 -39.18 -6.31
N MET A 2 50.67 -39.87 -6.27
CA MET A 2 49.35 -39.34 -6.61
C MET A 2 48.41 -39.83 -5.50
N HIS A 3 48.05 -38.94 -4.59
CA HIS A 3 47.11 -39.22 -3.52
C HIS A 3 45.69 -39.04 -4.06
N HIS A 4 44.97 -40.14 -4.26
CA HIS A 4 43.52 -40.14 -4.31
C HIS A 4 43.00 -39.94 -2.89
N SER A 5 42.40 -38.79 -2.60
CA SER A 5 41.62 -38.57 -1.38
C SER A 5 40.15 -38.80 -1.74
N SER A 6 39.63 -39.94 -1.32
CA SER A 6 38.23 -40.32 -1.46
C SER A 6 37.36 -39.44 -0.59
N SER A 7 36.50 -38.64 -1.21
CA SER A 7 35.38 -37.94 -0.61
C SER A 7 34.39 -38.94 0.00
N SER A 8 34.29 -38.95 1.33
CA SER A 8 33.23 -39.65 2.06
C SER A 8 32.09 -38.66 2.32
N SER A 9 31.20 -38.52 1.33
CA SER A 9 29.89 -37.92 1.51
C SER A 9 29.01 -38.88 2.33
N SER A 10 28.75 -38.56 3.59
CA SER A 10 27.80 -39.28 4.44
C SER A 10 26.38 -38.99 3.94
N SER A 11 25.84 -39.91 3.14
CA SER A 11 24.42 -39.99 2.82
C SER A 11 23.64 -40.47 4.05
N THR A 12 23.00 -39.56 4.78
CA THR A 12 21.97 -39.92 5.76
C THR A 12 20.69 -40.30 5.02
N THR A 13 20.43 -41.60 4.95
CA THR A 13 19.22 -42.20 4.38
C THR A 13 18.00 -41.95 5.29
N THR A 14 16.92 -41.46 4.69
CA THR A 14 15.61 -41.18 5.30
C THR A 14 14.73 -42.44 5.48
N ASP A 15 15.33 -43.63 5.59
CA ASP A 15 14.60 -44.91 5.50
C ASP A 15 14.14 -45.46 6.86
N SER A 16 14.31 -44.69 7.95
CA SER A 16 13.82 -45.06 9.28
C SER A 16 13.03 -43.92 9.93
N VAL A 17 12.03 -44.27 10.73
CA VAL A 17 11.24 -43.31 11.53
C VAL A 17 12.16 -42.44 12.39
N ASN A 18 13.23 -43.01 12.94
CA ASN A 18 14.21 -42.27 13.73
C ASN A 18 15.07 -41.32 12.87
N GLY A 19 15.37 -41.69 11.62
CA GLY A 19 16.02 -40.81 10.64
C GLY A 19 15.12 -39.67 10.18
N PHE A 20 13.81 -39.92 10.08
CA PHE A 20 12.81 -38.89 9.78
C PHE A 20 12.61 -37.92 10.95
N TYR A 21 12.52 -38.43 12.18
CA TYR A 21 12.49 -37.58 13.39
C TYR A 21 13.76 -36.75 13.51
N ASN A 22 14.94 -37.35 13.33
CA ASN A 22 16.19 -36.60 13.35
C ASN A 22 16.27 -35.57 12.21
N PHE A 23 15.74 -35.85 11.02
CA PHE A 23 15.66 -34.88 9.93
C PHE A 23 14.69 -33.73 10.25
N LEU A 24 13.54 -34.02 10.84
CA LEU A 24 12.58 -33.01 11.31
C LEU A 24 13.18 -32.16 12.42
N THR A 25 13.81 -32.78 13.42
CA THR A 25 14.48 -32.10 14.53
C THR A 25 15.65 -31.26 14.02
N HIS A 26 16.47 -31.77 13.09
CA HIS A 26 17.54 -30.96 12.49
C HIS A 26 17.01 -29.83 11.59
N SER A 27 15.93 -30.07 10.84
CA SER A 27 15.31 -29.03 10.00
C SER A 27 14.64 -27.96 10.86
N LEU A 28 14.04 -28.36 11.99
CA LEU A 28 13.50 -27.46 13.01
C LEU A 28 14.63 -26.74 13.74
N ASP A 29 15.72 -27.40 14.12
CA ASP A 29 16.88 -26.76 14.75
C ASP A 29 17.60 -25.79 13.80
N ASP A 30 17.67 -26.09 12.49
CA ASP A 30 18.11 -25.13 11.45
C ASP A 30 17.11 -23.96 11.32
N LEU A 31 15.80 -24.21 11.49
CA LEU A 31 14.79 -23.15 11.65
C LEU A 31 14.97 -22.38 12.98
N TYR A 32 15.48 -22.97 14.06
CA TYR A 32 15.71 -22.26 15.33
C TYR A 32 17.01 -21.44 15.33
N GLY A 33 18.02 -21.87 14.56
CA GLY A 33 19.34 -21.23 14.48
C GLY A 33 19.46 -20.12 13.43
N GLU A 34 18.50 -19.98 12.52
CA GLU A 34 18.57 -19.02 11.42
C GLU A 34 17.84 -17.70 11.73
N LYS A 35 18.49 -16.59 11.35
CA LYS A 35 18.05 -15.17 11.43
C LYS A 35 16.67 -14.87 10.81
N TRP A 36 15.97 -15.86 10.23
CA TRP A 36 14.72 -15.62 9.52
C TRP A 36 13.60 -15.13 10.43
N LEU A 37 13.56 -15.54 11.71
CA LEU A 37 12.50 -15.11 12.63
C LEU A 37 12.64 -13.61 12.92
N ASP A 38 13.86 -13.16 13.20
CA ASP A 38 14.17 -11.74 13.35
C ASP A 38 13.85 -10.99 12.04
N GLU A 39 14.24 -11.53 10.88
CA GLU A 39 13.92 -10.93 9.58
C GLU A 39 12.40 -10.85 9.33
N TYR A 40 11.61 -11.83 9.79
CA TYR A 40 10.15 -11.79 9.72
C TYR A 40 9.55 -10.80 10.71
N MET A 41 10.08 -10.71 11.93
CA MET A 41 9.64 -9.75 12.93
C MET A 41 9.92 -8.31 12.49
N ASP A 42 11.10 -8.05 11.93
CA ASP A 42 11.47 -6.75 11.35
C ASP A 42 10.57 -6.41 10.15
N GLU A 43 10.35 -7.37 9.25
CA GLU A 43 9.51 -7.16 8.07
C GLU A 43 8.05 -6.91 8.47
N SER A 44 7.49 -7.69 9.39
CA SER A 44 6.11 -7.49 9.86
C SER A 44 5.93 -6.21 10.69
N GLU A 45 6.97 -5.74 11.38
CA GLU A 45 6.98 -4.41 12.03
C GLU A 45 6.98 -3.29 10.97
N ARG A 46 7.77 -3.46 9.90
CA ARG A 46 7.72 -2.56 8.74
C ARG A 46 6.34 -2.56 8.08
N LEU A 47 5.69 -3.73 7.93
CA LEU A 47 4.31 -3.81 7.41
C LEU A 47 3.33 -3.03 8.29
N TRP A 48 3.46 -3.21 9.61
CA TRP A 48 2.63 -2.55 10.60
C TRP A 48 2.74 -1.02 10.52
N GLU A 49 3.96 -0.48 10.42
CA GLU A 49 4.21 0.96 10.27
C GLU A 49 3.57 1.54 9.00
N VAL A 50 3.69 0.86 7.86
CA VAL A 50 3.10 1.30 6.59
C VAL A 50 1.58 1.36 6.70
N CYS A 51 0.96 0.30 7.23
CA CYS A 51 -0.47 0.27 7.42
C CYS A 51 -0.95 1.35 8.41
N HIS A 52 -0.13 1.71 9.40
CA HIS A 52 -0.45 2.78 10.33
C HIS A 52 -0.50 4.14 9.65
N VAL A 53 0.42 4.40 8.71
CA VAL A 53 0.38 5.61 7.87
C VAL A 53 -0.86 5.61 6.98
N LEU A 54 -1.18 4.48 6.34
CA LEU A 54 -2.38 4.36 5.50
C LEU A 54 -3.66 4.64 6.30
N LYS A 55 -3.77 4.12 7.52
CA LYS A 55 -4.87 4.44 8.45
C LYS A 55 -4.94 5.94 8.77
N SER A 56 -3.81 6.60 9.01
CA SER A 56 -3.80 8.06 9.20
C SER A 56 -4.31 8.81 7.97
N CYS A 57 -3.90 8.41 6.76
CA CYS A 57 -4.40 9.00 5.51
C CYS A 57 -5.91 8.79 5.33
N ILE A 58 -6.44 7.61 5.66
CA ILE A 58 -7.87 7.31 5.57
C ILE A 58 -8.68 8.10 6.62
N SER A 59 -8.22 8.15 7.87
CA SER A 59 -8.84 8.98 8.92
C SER A 59 -8.87 10.46 8.53
N ASN A 60 -7.82 10.94 7.85
CA ASN A 60 -7.76 12.29 7.31
C ASN A 60 -8.83 12.53 6.23
N MET A 61 -9.02 11.56 5.32
CA MET A 61 -10.09 11.60 4.31
C MET A 61 -11.49 11.49 4.93
N GLU A 62 -11.67 10.69 5.98
CA GLU A 62 -12.93 10.55 6.73
C GLU A 62 -13.36 11.87 7.38
N ASN A 63 -12.41 12.60 7.97
CA ASN A 63 -12.65 13.93 8.51
C ASN A 63 -13.11 14.91 7.42
N TYR A 64 -12.43 14.93 6.27
CA TYR A 64 -12.85 15.75 5.12
C TYR A 64 -14.24 15.37 4.62
N CYS A 65 -14.50 14.07 4.48
CA CYS A 65 -15.77 13.56 4.00
C CYS A 65 -16.91 13.99 4.93
N SER A 66 -16.72 13.86 6.24
CA SER A 66 -17.67 14.28 7.28
C SER A 66 -18.05 15.76 7.20
N MET A 67 -17.13 16.62 6.74
CA MET A 67 -17.42 18.05 6.53
C MET A 67 -18.37 18.28 5.34
N GLY A 68 -18.31 17.43 4.32
CA GLY A 68 -19.10 17.52 3.09
C GLY A 68 -20.50 16.89 3.16
N VAL A 69 -20.70 15.88 4.00
CA VAL A 69 -21.92 15.05 4.07
C VAL A 69 -23.19 15.84 4.30
N ASN A 70 -23.16 16.87 5.14
CA ASN A 70 -24.36 17.61 5.49
C ASN A 70 -24.74 18.66 4.43
N MET A 71 -23.81 19.06 3.55
CA MET A 71 -24.05 20.16 2.63
C MET A 71 -25.18 19.91 1.64
N PRO A 72 -25.29 18.73 0.97
CA PRO A 72 -26.39 18.47 0.04
C PRO A 72 -27.76 18.62 0.70
N SER A 73 -27.94 18.07 1.91
CA SER A 73 -29.22 18.15 2.64
C SER A 73 -29.63 19.57 3.03
N ILE A 74 -28.65 20.44 3.33
CA ILE A 74 -28.90 21.86 3.62
C ILE A 74 -29.34 22.58 2.33
N LEU A 75 -28.75 22.20 1.20
CA LEU A 75 -29.00 22.84 -0.10
C LEU A 75 -30.37 22.46 -0.69
N GLU A 76 -30.89 21.27 -0.38
CA GLU A 76 -32.26 20.85 -0.75
C GLU A 76 -33.35 21.79 -0.20
N ASN A 77 -33.05 22.61 0.82
CA ASN A 77 -33.98 23.55 1.45
C ASN A 77 -33.70 25.03 1.11
N ILE A 78 -32.85 25.32 0.11
CA ILE A 78 -32.46 26.71 -0.23
C ILE A 78 -33.65 27.58 -0.63
N ASP A 79 -34.64 27.02 -1.34
CA ASP A 79 -35.82 27.76 -1.79
C ASP A 79 -36.59 28.40 -0.63
N SER A 80 -36.46 27.83 0.57
CA SER A 80 -37.08 28.33 1.79
C SER A 80 -36.22 29.36 2.54
N ASN A 81 -34.91 29.39 2.33
CA ASN A 81 -33.99 30.30 3.03
C ASN A 81 -32.69 30.59 2.24
N PRO A 82 -32.61 31.75 1.57
CA PRO A 82 -31.41 32.19 0.86
C PRO A 82 -30.15 32.38 1.73
N GLN A 83 -30.29 32.47 3.06
CA GLN A 83 -29.15 32.55 3.97
C GLN A 83 -28.36 31.23 4.01
N LEU A 84 -29.02 30.09 3.75
CA LEU A 84 -28.38 28.77 3.69
C LEU A 84 -27.31 28.70 2.59
N ALA A 85 -27.52 29.39 1.46
CA ALA A 85 -26.50 29.46 0.40
C ALA A 85 -25.19 30.11 0.89
N ARG A 86 -25.27 31.13 1.76
CA ARG A 86 -24.07 31.75 2.34
C ARG A 86 -23.41 30.86 3.39
N GLU A 87 -24.20 30.13 4.16
CA GLU A 87 -23.67 29.17 5.14
C GLU A 87 -22.92 28.04 4.47
N VAL A 88 -23.52 27.45 3.43
CA VAL A 88 -22.90 26.37 2.66
C VAL A 88 -21.70 26.88 1.86
N SER A 89 -21.74 28.08 1.28
CA SER A 89 -20.56 28.71 0.64
C SER A 89 -19.39 28.82 1.62
N ARG A 90 -19.64 29.26 2.87
CA ARG A 90 -18.58 29.29 3.89
C ARG A 90 -18.10 27.90 4.29
N ALA A 91 -18.98 26.90 4.31
CA ALA A 91 -18.64 25.52 4.63
C ALA A 91 -17.77 24.89 3.51
N ILE A 92 -18.10 25.12 2.24
CA ILE A 92 -17.29 24.67 1.09
C ILE A 92 -15.91 25.32 1.12
N ASN A 93 -15.82 26.64 1.37
CA ASN A 93 -14.55 27.33 1.54
C ASN A 93 -13.70 26.78 2.72
N ARG A 94 -14.32 26.20 3.75
CA ARG A 94 -13.59 25.46 4.80
C ARG A 94 -13.10 24.12 4.27
N CYS A 95 -13.95 23.36 3.57
CA CYS A 95 -13.56 22.07 2.99
C CYS A 95 -12.42 22.21 1.98
N GLN A 96 -12.42 23.24 1.15
CA GLN A 96 -11.34 23.51 0.19
C GLN A 96 -10.00 23.75 0.89
N ARG A 97 -9.99 24.48 2.02
CA ARG A 97 -8.78 24.69 2.82
C ARG A 97 -8.31 23.41 3.49
N GLU A 98 -9.22 22.63 4.05
CA GLU A 98 -8.88 21.32 4.62
C GLU A 98 -8.37 20.36 3.56
N ARG A 99 -8.91 20.36 2.33
CA ARG A 99 -8.40 19.55 1.21
C ARG A 99 -6.91 19.83 0.96
N VAL A 100 -6.52 21.10 0.82
CA VAL A 100 -5.12 21.49 0.59
C VAL A 100 -4.23 21.08 1.77
N ARG A 101 -4.72 21.29 2.99
CA ARG A 101 -4.01 20.88 4.21
C ARG A 101 -3.80 19.37 4.24
N LEU A 102 -4.82 18.58 3.89
CA LEU A 102 -4.76 17.13 3.87
C LEU A 102 -3.78 16.59 2.82
N GLU A 103 -3.74 17.22 1.63
CA GLU A 103 -2.75 16.87 0.61
C GLU A 103 -1.31 17.09 1.11
N GLU A 104 -1.06 18.19 1.82
CA GLU A 104 0.26 18.48 2.40
C GLU A 104 0.60 17.57 3.59
N GLU A 105 -0.37 17.28 4.47
CA GLU A 105 -0.19 16.33 5.58
C GLU A 105 0.10 14.91 5.06
N ASN A 106 -0.65 14.44 4.06
CA ASN A 106 -0.41 13.15 3.43
C ASN A 106 0.96 13.10 2.76
N LYS A 107 1.33 14.15 2.02
CA LYS A 107 2.67 14.26 1.42
C LYS A 107 3.77 14.19 2.48
N SER A 108 3.62 14.94 3.58
CA SER A 108 4.57 14.93 4.70
C SER A 108 4.68 13.54 5.34
N LEU A 109 3.56 12.85 5.57
CA LEU A 109 3.55 11.47 6.08
C LEU A 109 4.31 10.51 5.16
N ILE A 110 4.12 10.63 3.84
CA ILE A 110 4.83 9.80 2.88
C ILE A 110 6.33 10.10 2.86
N GLU A 111 6.72 11.37 2.84
CA GLU A 111 8.13 11.76 2.82
C GLU A 111 8.88 11.40 4.10
N THR A 112 8.25 11.55 5.25
CA THR A 112 8.89 11.35 6.56
C THR A 112 8.85 9.92 7.07
N ARG A 113 7.74 9.19 6.82
CA ARG A 113 7.54 7.84 7.37
C ARG A 113 7.64 6.75 6.32
N ILE A 114 7.09 6.93 5.12
CA ILE A 114 7.07 5.86 4.10
C ILE A 114 8.35 5.81 3.27
N LYS A 115 8.91 6.95 2.87
CA LYS A 115 10.13 7.01 2.05
C LYS A 115 11.32 6.28 2.70
N PRO A 116 11.58 6.41 4.01
CA PRO A 116 12.62 5.61 4.69
C PRO A 116 12.34 4.10 4.64
N LEU A 117 11.07 3.70 4.69
CA LEU A 117 10.65 2.30 4.65
C LEU A 117 10.66 1.72 3.23
N MET A 118 10.59 2.56 2.20
CA MET A 118 10.59 2.18 0.77
C MET A 118 12.01 2.09 0.16
N MET A 119 13.00 2.79 0.73
CA MET A 119 14.37 2.87 0.18
C MET A 119 15.16 1.55 0.20
N GLN A 120 14.70 0.51 0.91
CA GLN A 120 15.35 -0.81 0.87
C GLN A 120 15.08 -1.61 -0.42
N PHE A 121 14.22 -1.14 -1.32
CA PHE A 121 13.87 -1.86 -2.55
C PHE A 121 14.85 -1.63 -3.71
N ASP A 122 15.71 -0.61 -3.63
CA ASP A 122 16.30 -0.01 -4.85
C ASP A 122 17.68 -0.59 -5.27
N GLU A 123 18.38 -1.39 -4.46
CA GLU A 123 19.73 -1.83 -4.88
C GLU A 123 20.23 -3.18 -4.32
N SER A 124 19.98 -3.49 -3.04
CA SER A 124 20.49 -4.72 -2.42
C SER A 124 19.66 -5.97 -2.74
N VAL A 125 18.37 -5.80 -3.05
CA VAL A 125 17.41 -6.88 -3.34
C VAL A 125 17.53 -7.37 -4.79
N LEU A 126 18.00 -6.51 -5.70
CA LEU A 126 18.19 -6.79 -7.13
C LEU A 126 19.42 -7.64 -7.44
N ILE A 127 20.44 -7.62 -6.57
CA ILE A 127 21.73 -8.28 -6.82
C ILE A 127 21.74 -9.74 -6.34
N GLN A 128 20.79 -10.16 -5.50
CA GLN A 128 20.71 -11.57 -5.09
C GLN A 128 19.94 -12.41 -6.12
N SER A 129 20.52 -12.50 -7.32
CA SER A 129 20.15 -13.42 -8.42
C SER A 129 20.34 -14.92 -8.08
N LYS A 130 20.32 -15.28 -6.79
CA LYS A 130 20.29 -16.67 -6.32
C LYS A 130 18.90 -17.05 -5.81
N PHE A 131 17.86 -16.83 -6.62
CA PHE A 131 16.62 -17.59 -6.46
C PHE A 131 16.84 -19.11 -6.51
N ASN A 132 17.94 -19.56 -7.14
CA ASN A 132 18.34 -20.98 -7.16
C ASN A 132 18.92 -21.49 -5.81
N GLY A 133 18.97 -20.65 -4.76
CA GLY A 133 19.54 -21.01 -3.46
C GLY A 133 18.58 -20.95 -2.26
N PHE A 134 17.36 -20.43 -2.42
CA PHE A 134 16.40 -20.31 -1.32
C PHE A 134 15.35 -21.43 -1.39
N ASN A 135 15.68 -22.61 -0.87
CA ASN A 135 14.69 -23.63 -0.55
C ASN A 135 14.10 -23.34 0.85
N GLY A 136 12.81 -23.63 1.05
CA GLY A 136 12.16 -23.53 2.36
C GLY A 136 11.70 -22.12 2.77
N PHE A 137 11.66 -21.86 4.08
CA PHE A 137 11.01 -20.67 4.67
C PHE A 137 11.61 -19.34 4.20
N ARG A 138 12.93 -19.27 4.00
CA ARG A 138 13.62 -18.04 3.59
C ARG A 138 13.23 -17.55 2.19
N GLY A 139 12.94 -18.48 1.28
CA GLY A 139 12.39 -18.17 -0.04
C GLY A 139 10.97 -17.61 0.06
N ALA A 140 10.14 -18.16 0.96
CA ALA A 140 8.81 -17.64 1.23
C ALA A 140 8.85 -16.25 1.88
N LEU A 141 9.76 -16.01 2.83
CA LEU A 141 9.97 -14.70 3.46
C LEU A 141 10.41 -13.65 2.45
N TYR A 142 11.32 -14.01 1.54
CA TYR A 142 11.73 -13.15 0.44
C TYR A 142 10.55 -12.81 -0.49
N ALA A 143 9.74 -13.81 -0.86
CA ALA A 143 8.54 -13.58 -1.66
C ALA A 143 7.55 -12.65 -0.95
N LEU A 144 7.29 -12.87 0.35
CA LEU A 144 6.46 -12.01 1.19
C LEU A 144 6.96 -10.56 1.15
N LYS A 145 8.25 -10.32 1.42
CA LYS A 145 8.85 -8.98 1.42
C LYS A 145 8.70 -8.26 0.09
N ASN A 146 8.81 -8.98 -1.03
CA ASN A 146 8.66 -8.39 -2.36
C ASN A 146 7.20 -8.08 -2.70
N ILE A 147 6.29 -9.01 -2.43
CA ILE A 147 4.87 -8.83 -2.69
C ILE A 147 4.30 -7.74 -1.79
N SER A 148 4.64 -7.75 -0.50
CA SER A 148 4.18 -6.75 0.47
C SER A 148 4.64 -5.33 0.08
N SER A 149 5.90 -5.19 -0.32
CA SER A 149 6.44 -3.90 -0.76
C SER A 149 5.78 -3.39 -2.03
N LEU A 150 5.49 -4.28 -2.98
CA LEU A 150 4.76 -3.93 -4.20
C LEU A 150 3.32 -3.50 -3.89
N LEU A 151 2.60 -4.29 -3.08
CA LEU A 151 1.23 -3.99 -2.67
C LEU A 151 1.16 -2.65 -1.94
N PHE A 152 2.05 -2.40 -0.99
CA PHE A 152 2.08 -1.13 -0.28
C PHE A 152 2.40 0.05 -1.17
N LYS A 153 3.30 -0.12 -2.13
CA LYS A 153 3.57 0.94 -3.10
C LYS A 153 2.31 1.30 -3.89
N ILE A 154 1.54 0.29 -4.31
CA ILE A 154 0.26 0.49 -4.99
C ILE A 154 -0.75 1.18 -4.05
N MET A 155 -0.85 0.72 -2.81
CA MET A 155 -1.78 1.29 -1.81
C MET A 155 -1.43 2.73 -1.45
N VAL A 156 -0.16 3.02 -1.17
CA VAL A 156 0.32 4.38 -0.86
C VAL A 156 0.05 5.33 -2.02
N ASN A 157 0.32 4.90 -3.25
CA ASN A 157 0.02 5.69 -4.45
C ASN A 157 -1.49 5.89 -4.65
N GLY A 158 -2.30 4.88 -4.32
CA GLY A 158 -3.75 4.93 -4.52
C GLY A 158 -4.55 5.61 -3.41
N LEU A 159 -4.01 5.68 -2.19
CA LEU A 159 -4.70 6.17 -0.99
C LEU A 159 -4.13 7.47 -0.45
N ALA A 160 -2.81 7.67 -0.50
CA ALA A 160 -2.15 8.74 0.25
C ALA A 160 -1.61 9.85 -0.66
N TYR A 161 -0.80 9.51 -1.66
CA TYR A 161 -0.12 10.50 -2.51
C TYR A 161 0.40 9.90 -3.81
N CYS A 162 0.11 10.52 -4.95
CA CYS A 162 0.77 10.20 -6.22
C CYS A 162 2.05 11.05 -6.36
N SER A 163 3.22 10.51 -6.00
CA SER A 163 4.52 11.10 -6.36
C SER A 163 4.84 10.77 -7.83
N ASN A 164 4.97 11.78 -8.68
CA ASN A 164 5.61 11.64 -10.00
C ASN A 164 7.13 11.48 -9.92
N ASP A 165 7.75 11.78 -8.76
CA ASP A 165 9.18 11.62 -8.54
C ASP A 165 9.57 10.15 -8.41
N SER A 166 9.72 9.51 -9.56
CA SER A 166 10.28 8.18 -9.66
C SER A 166 11.79 8.24 -9.43
N SER A 167 12.25 7.87 -8.23
CA SER A 167 13.57 7.23 -8.11
C SER A 167 13.65 5.91 -8.92
N PHE A 168 12.50 5.42 -9.40
CA PHE A 168 12.33 4.19 -10.17
C PHE A 168 12.77 4.24 -11.64
N SER A 169 13.36 5.32 -12.15
CA SER A 169 13.99 5.31 -13.49
C SER A 169 15.21 4.36 -13.57
N SER A 170 15.68 3.84 -12.44
CA SER A 170 16.76 2.84 -12.38
C SER A 170 16.33 1.47 -12.93
N LEU A 171 15.04 1.09 -12.86
CA LEU A 171 14.61 -0.25 -13.26
C LEU A 171 14.47 -0.40 -14.78
N SER A 172 14.10 0.67 -15.50
CA SER A 172 14.05 0.70 -16.97
C SER A 172 15.43 0.94 -17.61
N ASN A 173 16.41 1.42 -16.83
CA ASN A 173 17.79 1.67 -17.30
C ASN A 173 18.77 0.53 -17.01
N MET A 174 18.27 -0.66 -16.64
CA MET A 174 19.07 -1.88 -16.85
C MET A 174 19.07 -2.18 -18.35
N ASN A 175 20.02 -1.51 -19.01
CA ASN A 175 20.49 -1.79 -20.34
C ASN A 175 20.20 -3.22 -20.81
N THR A 176 19.43 -3.30 -21.89
CA THR A 176 19.35 -4.43 -22.85
C THR A 176 20.70 -4.68 -23.55
N THR A 177 21.82 -4.62 -22.82
CA THR A 177 23.15 -4.96 -23.31
C THR A 177 23.91 -5.72 -22.23
N CYS A 178 23.51 -6.98 -22.02
CA CYS A 178 24.46 -8.01 -21.63
C CYS A 178 24.54 -9.04 -22.76
N TYR A 179 25.53 -8.86 -23.63
CA TYR A 179 25.93 -9.86 -24.60
C TYR A 179 26.43 -11.12 -23.87
N ASN A 180 25.87 -12.27 -24.25
CA ASN A 180 26.45 -13.61 -24.19
C ASN A 180 27.41 -13.92 -23.03
N VAL A 181 26.91 -14.57 -21.97
CA VAL A 181 27.45 -15.86 -21.47
C VAL A 181 26.32 -16.62 -20.74
N ASN A 182 25.88 -17.72 -21.36
CA ASN A 182 25.20 -18.90 -20.78
C ASN A 182 24.79 -18.90 -19.29
N HIS A 183 23.76 -18.13 -18.94
CA HIS A 183 22.93 -18.41 -17.75
C HIS A 183 21.47 -18.01 -18.03
N THR A 184 20.82 -18.79 -18.88
CA THR A 184 19.37 -18.84 -18.99
C THR A 184 18.82 -19.47 -17.71
N VAL A 185 18.13 -18.69 -16.88
CA VAL A 185 16.88 -19.04 -16.16
C VAL A 185 16.61 -17.96 -15.10
N SER A 186 15.42 -17.39 -15.17
CA SER A 186 14.74 -16.58 -14.15
C SER A 186 15.09 -15.09 -14.05
N GLU A 187 14.95 -14.36 -15.15
CA GLU A 187 14.05 -13.20 -15.06
C GLU A 187 12.68 -13.74 -14.64
N THR A 188 12.33 -13.62 -13.36
CA THR A 188 11.10 -14.24 -12.85
C THR A 188 9.91 -13.58 -13.56
N SER A 189 8.97 -14.38 -14.08
CA SER A 189 7.73 -13.88 -14.69
C SER A 189 6.99 -12.91 -13.76
N PHE A 190 7.18 -13.04 -12.45
CA PHE A 190 6.67 -12.12 -11.44
C PHE A 190 7.28 -10.73 -11.56
N MET A 191 8.61 -10.59 -11.69
CA MET A 191 9.26 -9.30 -11.88
C MET A 191 8.81 -8.61 -13.17
N VAL A 192 8.71 -9.33 -14.28
CA VAL A 192 8.21 -8.77 -15.54
C VAL A 192 6.77 -8.27 -15.39
N SER A 193 5.92 -9.04 -14.71
CA SER A 193 4.53 -8.64 -14.42
C SER A 193 4.43 -7.48 -13.42
N ALA A 194 5.29 -7.45 -12.40
CA ALA A 194 5.37 -6.38 -11.40
C ALA A 194 5.86 -5.08 -12.03
N THR A 195 6.89 -5.12 -12.87
CA THR A 195 7.37 -3.96 -13.63
C THR A 195 6.30 -3.46 -14.59
N ARG A 196 5.61 -4.34 -15.33
CA ARG A 196 4.47 -3.96 -16.19
C ARG A 196 3.28 -3.40 -15.42
N LEU A 197 3.02 -3.89 -14.22
CA LEU A 197 1.97 -3.35 -13.35
C LEU A 197 2.37 -1.96 -12.85
N MET A 198 3.61 -1.79 -12.39
CA MET A 198 4.14 -0.52 -11.94
C MET A 198 4.24 0.52 -13.06
N GLU A 199 4.57 0.08 -14.27
CA GLU A 199 4.56 0.92 -15.48
C GLU A 199 3.15 1.35 -15.83
N ARG A 200 2.15 0.45 -15.76
CA ARG A 200 0.73 0.83 -15.89
C ARG A 200 0.28 1.81 -14.80
N VAL A 201 0.70 1.59 -13.55
CA VAL A 201 0.44 2.52 -12.44
C VAL A 201 1.14 3.87 -12.65
N LYS A 202 2.27 3.90 -13.37
CA LYS A 202 3.02 5.12 -13.72
C LYS A 202 2.45 5.83 -14.95
N ASP A 203 1.97 5.11 -15.95
CA ASP A 203 1.26 5.66 -17.13
C ASP A 203 -0.09 6.28 -16.74
N CYS A 204 -0.64 5.89 -15.60
CA CYS A 204 -1.71 6.65 -14.94
C CYS A 204 -1.27 8.05 -14.44
N GLY A 205 0.02 8.39 -14.53
CA GLY A 205 0.66 9.63 -14.06
C GLY A 205 0.37 10.89 -14.89
N GLU A 206 -0.39 10.78 -15.99
CA GLU A 206 -1.00 11.94 -16.67
C GLU A 206 -2.49 12.15 -16.31
N GLY A 207 -2.90 11.70 -15.12
CA GLY A 207 -4.16 12.15 -14.50
C GLY A 207 -5.16 11.08 -14.09
N GLN A 208 -4.77 9.80 -14.04
CA GLN A 208 -5.60 8.74 -13.48
C GLN A 208 -5.16 8.41 -12.06
N ASN A 209 -5.82 9.08 -11.11
CA ASN A 209 -5.63 8.90 -9.68
C ASN A 209 -6.07 7.48 -9.26
N GLY A 210 -5.44 6.91 -8.23
CA GLY A 210 -5.90 5.64 -7.65
C GLY A 210 -7.27 5.75 -6.99
N ILE A 211 -7.91 4.62 -6.70
CA ILE A 211 -9.37 4.53 -6.46
C ILE A 211 -9.89 5.52 -5.39
N LEU A 212 -9.28 5.58 -4.21
CA LEU A 212 -9.75 6.47 -3.14
C LEU A 212 -9.28 7.92 -3.34
N LEU A 213 -8.06 8.14 -3.84
CA LEU A 213 -7.58 9.47 -4.20
C LEU A 213 -8.41 10.09 -5.34
N TYR A 214 -8.91 9.24 -6.25
CA TYR A 214 -9.83 9.62 -7.31
C TYR A 214 -11.16 10.09 -6.73
N GLU A 215 -11.78 9.31 -5.83
CA GLU A 215 -13.03 9.68 -5.17
C GLU A 215 -12.87 10.96 -4.34
N PHE A 216 -11.75 11.12 -3.64
CA PHE A 216 -11.41 12.33 -2.90
C PHE A 216 -11.31 13.56 -3.82
N ARG A 217 -10.57 13.45 -4.93
CA ARG A 217 -10.43 14.54 -5.91
C ARG A 217 -11.75 14.85 -6.61
N ASN A 218 -12.50 13.82 -6.98
CA ASN A 218 -13.82 13.96 -7.61
C ASN A 218 -14.80 14.70 -6.69
N THR A 219 -14.80 14.35 -5.40
CA THR A 219 -15.56 15.09 -4.37
C THR A 219 -15.11 16.54 -4.28
N GLY A 220 -13.80 16.79 -4.29
CA GLY A 220 -13.25 18.14 -4.33
C GLY A 220 -13.69 18.95 -5.56
N TYR A 221 -13.68 18.35 -6.75
CA TYR A 221 -14.16 19.01 -7.98
C TYR A 221 -15.66 19.31 -7.93
N ALA A 222 -16.47 18.39 -7.40
CA ALA A 222 -17.89 18.62 -7.21
C ALA A 222 -18.16 19.79 -6.23
N MET A 223 -17.37 19.91 -5.16
CA MET A 223 -17.43 21.05 -4.25
C MET A 223 -17.04 22.37 -4.93
N ASP A 224 -15.96 22.38 -5.72
CA ASP A 224 -15.48 23.58 -6.43
C ASP A 224 -16.50 24.06 -7.49
N GLU A 225 -17.15 23.12 -8.19
CA GLU A 225 -18.19 23.43 -9.16
C GLU A 225 -19.46 23.98 -8.48
N LEU A 226 -19.87 23.37 -7.36
CA LEU A 226 -20.99 23.85 -6.55
C LEU A 226 -20.73 25.25 -5.98
N GLN A 227 -19.51 25.52 -5.50
CA GLN A 227 -19.09 26.85 -5.02
C GLN A 227 -19.29 27.90 -6.11
N THR A 228 -18.84 27.61 -7.33
CA THR A 228 -18.97 28.53 -8.48
C THR A 228 -20.43 28.88 -8.78
N LYS A 229 -21.35 27.94 -8.57
CA LYS A 229 -22.79 28.17 -8.73
C LYS A 229 -23.37 28.97 -7.57
N LEU A 230 -23.00 28.64 -6.34
CA LEU A 230 -23.43 29.37 -5.14
C LEU A 230 -23.03 30.85 -5.19
N ASP A 231 -21.83 31.16 -5.65
CA ASP A 231 -21.37 32.55 -5.76
C ASP A 231 -22.20 33.35 -6.78
N ARG A 232 -22.69 32.71 -7.85
CA ARG A 232 -23.62 33.32 -8.81
C ARG A 232 -25.00 33.55 -8.21
N VAL A 233 -25.51 32.60 -7.42
CA VAL A 233 -26.79 32.74 -6.70
C VAL A 233 -26.73 33.87 -5.67
N ILE A 234 -25.59 34.02 -4.98
CA ILE A 234 -25.39 35.11 -4.01
C ILE A 234 -25.27 36.47 -4.71
N GLY A 235 -24.66 36.51 -5.90
CA GLY A 235 -24.39 37.74 -6.66
C GLY A 235 -25.49 38.18 -7.64
N CYS A 236 -26.46 37.33 -7.97
CA CYS A 236 -27.52 37.62 -8.93
C CYS A 236 -28.88 37.13 -8.41
N GLU A 237 -29.93 37.96 -8.50
CA GLU A 237 -31.30 37.62 -8.04
C GLU A 237 -32.04 36.61 -8.96
N MET A 238 -31.38 36.05 -9.97
CA MET A 238 -32.00 35.11 -10.90
C MET A 238 -31.86 33.68 -10.36
N GLY A 239 -32.98 32.96 -10.24
CA GLY A 239 -33.01 31.59 -9.74
C GLY A 239 -32.21 30.66 -10.64
N PHE A 240 -31.05 30.21 -10.16
CA PHE A 240 -30.27 29.17 -10.82
C PHE A 240 -30.62 27.82 -10.18
N ASP A 241 -30.91 26.84 -11.04
CA ASP A 241 -31.01 25.47 -10.60
C ASP A 241 -29.63 24.95 -10.20
N ILE A 242 -29.52 24.52 -8.94
CA ILE A 242 -28.33 23.90 -8.35
C ILE A 242 -28.53 22.40 -8.09
N SER A 243 -29.72 21.87 -8.33
CA SER A 243 -30.10 20.50 -7.96
C SER A 243 -29.16 19.45 -8.54
N GLU A 244 -28.79 19.58 -9.82
CA GLU A 244 -27.84 18.69 -10.49
C GLU A 244 -26.47 18.67 -9.80
N ARG A 245 -25.99 19.82 -9.31
CA ARG A 245 -24.69 19.93 -8.62
C ARG A 245 -24.75 19.41 -7.19
N VAL A 246 -25.89 19.61 -6.53
CA VAL A 246 -26.18 19.05 -5.21
C VAL A 246 -26.19 17.52 -5.29
N GLU A 247 -26.87 16.94 -6.28
CA GLU A 247 -26.94 15.50 -6.47
C GLU A 247 -25.58 14.91 -6.88
N ASN A 248 -24.83 15.59 -7.75
CA ASN A 248 -23.46 15.19 -8.07
C ASN A 248 -22.56 15.17 -6.82
N LEU A 249 -22.61 16.21 -5.98
CA LEU A 249 -21.86 16.26 -4.73
C LEU A 249 -22.27 15.11 -3.81
N LYS A 250 -23.58 14.85 -3.66
CA LYS A 250 -24.11 13.75 -2.86
C LYS A 250 -23.58 12.39 -3.32
N SER A 251 -23.59 12.14 -4.63
CA SER A 251 -23.02 10.92 -5.22
C SER A 251 -21.52 10.80 -4.99
N CYS A 252 -20.76 11.91 -5.13
CA CYS A 252 -19.32 11.91 -4.93
C CYS A 252 -18.93 11.64 -3.46
N VAL A 253 -19.60 12.34 -2.54
CA VAL A 253 -19.41 12.16 -1.09
C VAL A 253 -19.77 10.73 -0.70
N GLY A 254 -20.90 10.20 -1.16
CA GLY A 254 -21.31 8.81 -0.88
C GLY A 254 -20.31 7.79 -1.42
N GLY A 255 -19.76 8.01 -2.62
CA GLY A 255 -18.68 7.18 -3.18
C GLY A 255 -17.43 7.20 -2.29
N LEU A 256 -16.97 8.38 -1.90
CA LEU A 256 -15.82 8.55 -1.01
C LEU A 256 -16.05 7.89 0.37
N GLN A 257 -17.23 8.03 0.96
CA GLN A 257 -17.57 7.36 2.23
C GLN A 257 -17.47 5.84 2.11
N TYR A 258 -18.08 5.29 1.07
CA TYR A 258 -18.04 3.85 0.81
C TYR A 258 -16.61 3.36 0.59
N GLY A 259 -15.80 4.11 -0.17
CA GLY A 259 -14.39 3.82 -0.37
C GLY A 259 -13.60 3.83 0.95
N ILE A 260 -13.82 4.83 1.81
CA ILE A 260 -13.21 4.93 3.15
C ILE A 260 -13.58 3.73 4.01
N GLU A 261 -14.87 3.45 4.17
CA GLU A 261 -15.38 2.34 5.00
C GLU A 261 -14.80 1.00 4.55
N ASN A 262 -14.80 0.73 3.23
CA ASN A 262 -14.24 -0.49 2.69
C ASN A 262 -12.72 -0.60 2.93
N MET A 263 -11.97 0.51 2.80
CA MET A 263 -10.53 0.49 3.05
C MET A 263 -10.18 0.33 4.52
N ILE A 264 -10.99 0.85 5.44
CA ILE A 264 -10.82 0.64 6.88
C ILE A 264 -10.93 -0.86 7.19
N VAL A 265 -12.00 -1.51 6.73
CA VAL A 265 -12.23 -2.96 6.94
C VAL A 265 -11.08 -3.78 6.40
N GLN A 266 -10.65 -3.54 5.15
CA GLN A 266 -9.56 -4.30 4.54
C GLN A 266 -8.22 -4.13 5.27
N LEU A 267 -7.93 -2.92 5.76
CA LEU A 267 -6.71 -2.69 6.53
C LEU A 267 -6.79 -3.36 7.91
N ASP A 268 -7.93 -3.26 8.60
CA ASP A 268 -8.13 -3.91 9.90
C ASP A 268 -7.97 -5.43 9.80
N ASP A 269 -8.60 -6.08 8.81
CA ASP A 269 -8.46 -7.51 8.57
C ASP A 269 -6.99 -7.91 8.32
N PHE A 270 -6.27 -7.11 7.52
CA PHE A 270 -4.85 -7.35 7.25
C PHE A 270 -3.97 -7.17 8.51
N PHE A 271 -4.30 -6.19 9.36
CA PHE A 271 -3.62 -6.01 10.64
C PHE A 271 -3.81 -7.20 11.57
N ASP A 272 -5.04 -7.70 11.68
CA ASP A 272 -5.36 -8.86 12.51
C ASP A 272 -4.59 -10.08 12.03
N GLU A 273 -4.46 -10.29 10.71
CA GLU A 273 -3.66 -11.36 10.14
C GLU A 273 -2.16 -11.24 10.49
N ILE A 274 -1.58 -10.03 10.41
CA ILE A 274 -0.19 -9.80 10.82
C ILE A 274 0.00 -10.11 12.31
N VAL A 275 -0.87 -9.59 13.18
CA VAL A 275 -0.76 -9.77 14.63
C VAL A 275 -0.93 -11.24 15.01
N GLU A 276 -1.93 -11.92 14.43
CA GLU A 276 -2.18 -13.33 14.66
C GLU A 276 -0.99 -14.18 14.18
N SER A 277 -0.41 -13.88 13.03
CA SER A 277 0.75 -14.59 12.48
C SER A 277 2.00 -14.42 13.36
N ARG A 278 2.29 -13.19 13.83
CA ARG A 278 3.39 -12.94 14.77
C ARG A 278 3.20 -13.69 16.10
N LYS A 279 1.96 -13.74 16.60
CA LYS A 279 1.64 -14.46 17.83
C LYS A 279 1.85 -15.97 17.66
N LYS A 280 1.28 -16.57 16.61
CA LYS A 280 1.46 -18.00 16.30
C LYS A 280 2.93 -18.38 16.20
N LEU A 281 3.74 -17.58 15.51
CA LEU A 281 5.18 -17.82 15.40
C LEU A 281 5.90 -17.67 16.73
N SER A 282 5.55 -16.67 17.55
CA SER A 282 6.15 -16.51 18.88
C SER A 282 5.80 -17.67 19.82
N ASP A 283 4.55 -18.12 19.83
CA ASP A 283 4.09 -19.23 20.66
C ASP A 283 4.81 -20.54 20.27
N LEU A 284 4.94 -20.82 18.96
CA LEU A 284 5.73 -21.94 18.45
C LEU A 284 7.19 -21.86 18.93
N CYS A 285 7.79 -20.66 18.88
CA CYS A 285 9.16 -20.43 19.32
C CYS A 285 9.37 -20.74 20.81
N ILE A 286 8.45 -20.31 21.67
CA ILE A 286 8.52 -20.48 23.13
C ILE A 286 8.31 -21.95 23.54
N HIS A 287 7.28 -22.62 23.00
CA HIS A 287 7.05 -24.05 23.27
C HIS A 287 8.20 -24.92 22.74
N THR A 288 8.98 -24.36 21.82
CA THR A 288 10.18 -24.92 21.21
C THR A 288 11.28 -25.29 22.21
N SER A 289 11.49 -24.30 23.10
CA SER A 289 12.68 -24.13 23.96
C SER A 289 12.57 -24.82 25.32
N ASP A 290 11.39 -25.36 25.65
CA ASP A 290 11.08 -26.07 26.89
C ASP A 290 11.14 -27.62 26.74
N VAL A 291 11.62 -28.13 25.60
CA VAL A 291 11.84 -29.56 25.32
C VAL A 291 13.33 -29.83 25.13
#